data_AF-A0A925TD63-F1
#
_entry.id   AF-A0A925TD63-F1
#
_cell.length_a   1.000
_cell.length_b   1.000
_cell.length_c   1.000
_cell.angle_alpha   90.00
_cell.angle_beta   90.00
_cell.angle_gamma   90.00
#
_symmetry.space_group_name_H-M   'P 1'
#
loop_
_entity.id
_entity.type
_entity.pdbx_description
1 polymer ?
#
loop_
_entity_poly.entity_id
_entity_poly.type
_entity_poly.pdbx_seq_one_letter_code
_entity_poly.pdbx_strand_id
1 'polypeptide(L)'
;MAMRKSIFASIILAFSASPSFAETGATCGGIAATQCGEKEWCSFPEGSACGKADATGTCKERPEVCTMDYVPVCGCDGATHFNACSARAAGTDVAKDGSC
;
A
#
# COMPACT_ATOMS: atom_id res chain seq x y z
N MET A 1 11.28 20.52 30.97
CA MET A 1 12.62 20.76 31.57
C MET A 1 12.87 19.72 32.65
N ALA A 2 14.10 19.17 32.68
CA ALA A 2 14.66 18.23 33.66
C ALA A 2 14.14 16.77 33.62
N MET A 3 14.75 16.01 32.70
CA MET A 3 14.95 14.57 32.81
C MET A 3 15.57 14.24 34.18
N ARG A 4 15.02 13.28 34.93
CA ARG A 4 15.75 12.64 36.03
C ARG A 4 16.22 11.26 35.57
N LYS A 5 17.52 11.23 35.31
CA LYS A 5 18.34 10.10 34.93
C LYS A 5 18.42 9.12 36.09
N SER A 6 18.55 7.85 35.70
CA SER A 6 19.23 6.79 36.42
C SER A 6 18.42 5.82 37.30
N ILE A 7 18.41 4.58 36.77
CA ILE A 7 18.74 3.33 37.45
C ILE A 7 17.67 2.88 38.46
N PHE A 8 16.91 1.83 38.12
CA PHE A 8 16.57 0.68 38.98
C PHE A 8 15.45 -0.11 38.29
N ALA A 9 15.78 -1.36 37.93
CA ALA A 9 14.89 -2.52 37.81
C ALA A 9 13.43 -2.27 37.40
N SER A 10 13.15 -2.30 36.10
CA SER A 10 11.90 -2.74 35.43
C SER A 10 11.88 -2.20 34.00
N ILE A 11 12.76 -2.70 33.13
CA ILE A 11 12.58 -2.44 31.69
C ILE A 11 11.52 -3.43 31.24
N ILE A 12 10.26 -2.99 31.31
CA ILE A 12 9.16 -3.54 30.54
C ILE A 12 9.70 -3.63 29.11
N LEU A 13 9.83 -4.85 28.58
CA LEU A 13 10.03 -5.10 27.16
C LEU A 13 8.88 -4.38 26.45
N ALA A 14 9.10 -3.13 26.06
CA ALA A 14 8.33 -2.48 25.03
C ALA A 14 8.69 -3.23 23.74
N PHE A 15 8.07 -4.41 23.59
CA PHE A 15 7.90 -5.10 22.33
C PHE A 15 7.11 -4.10 21.49
N SER A 16 7.84 -3.25 20.78
CA SER A 16 7.30 -2.29 19.86
C SER A 16 6.43 -3.07 18.89
N ALA A 17 5.11 -3.00 19.07
CA ALA A 17 4.15 -3.44 18.07
C ALA A 17 4.32 -2.50 16.87
N SER A 18 5.32 -2.77 16.05
CA SER A 18 5.42 -2.21 14.72
C SER A 18 4.14 -2.59 13.98
N PRO A 19 3.51 -1.67 13.25
CA PRO A 19 2.38 -2.02 12.40
C PRO A 19 2.80 -3.16 11.48
N SER A 20 2.10 -4.30 11.57
CA SER A 20 2.27 -5.40 10.61
C SER A 20 1.74 -4.93 9.27
N PHE A 21 2.60 -4.30 8.49
CA PHE A 21 2.40 -4.20 7.06
C PHE A 21 2.47 -5.61 6.47
N ALA A 22 1.53 -5.94 5.58
CA ALA A 22 1.64 -7.16 4.79
C ALA A 22 2.91 -7.11 3.94
N GLU A 23 3.69 -8.19 3.92
CA GLU A 23 4.90 -8.30 3.10
C GLU A 23 4.57 -8.70 1.66
N THR A 24 5.55 -8.66 0.76
CA THR A 24 5.35 -8.99 -0.66
C THR A 24 4.74 -10.38 -0.81
N GLY A 25 3.67 -10.48 -1.59
CA GLY A 25 2.92 -11.72 -1.79
C GLY A 25 1.85 -12.01 -0.73
N ALA A 26 1.76 -11.22 0.34
CA ALA A 26 0.68 -11.35 1.31
C ALA A 26 -0.64 -10.77 0.80
N THR A 27 -1.73 -11.19 1.42
CA THR A 27 -3.08 -10.71 1.10
C THR A 27 -3.29 -9.29 1.64
N CYS A 28 -3.86 -8.42 0.82
CA CYS A 28 -4.23 -7.06 1.18
C CYS A 28 -5.71 -6.78 0.90
N GLY A 29 -6.23 -5.68 1.47
CA GLY A 29 -7.63 -5.31 1.36
C GLY A 29 -8.55 -6.21 2.19
N GLY A 30 -9.72 -6.54 1.63
CA GLY A 30 -10.76 -7.30 2.32
C GLY A 30 -11.34 -6.62 3.57
N ILE A 31 -12.13 -7.38 4.34
CA ILE A 31 -12.77 -6.89 5.57
C ILE A 31 -11.77 -6.47 6.65
N ALA A 32 -10.56 -7.04 6.60
CA ALA A 32 -9.47 -6.71 7.51
C ALA A 32 -8.78 -5.37 7.16
N ALA A 33 -9.07 -4.81 5.97
CA ALA A 33 -8.42 -3.63 5.42
C ALA A 33 -6.88 -3.72 5.50
N THR A 34 -6.34 -4.93 5.29
CA THR A 34 -4.90 -5.19 5.42
C THR A 34 -4.12 -4.34 4.42
N GLN A 35 -3.18 -3.55 4.92
CA GLN A 35 -2.35 -2.66 4.10
C GLN A 35 -1.03 -3.34 3.76
N CYS A 36 -0.57 -3.16 2.52
CA CYS A 36 0.77 -3.55 2.10
C CYS A 36 1.83 -2.60 2.68
N GLY A 37 3.10 -3.01 2.59
CA GLY A 37 4.23 -2.19 2.98
C GLY A 37 4.33 -0.85 2.23
N GLU A 38 5.13 0.07 2.77
CA GLU A 38 5.32 1.42 2.22
C GLU A 38 5.81 1.43 0.76
N LYS A 39 6.53 0.38 0.35
CA LYS A 39 7.10 0.22 -0.99
C LYS A 39 6.26 -0.68 -1.89
N GLU A 40 5.01 -0.90 -1.53
CA GLU A 40 4.12 -1.83 -2.21
C GLU A 40 2.80 -1.15 -2.60
N TRP A 41 2.04 -1.86 -3.42
CA TRP A 41 0.66 -1.55 -3.75
C TRP A 41 -0.18 -2.83 -3.66
N CYS A 42 -1.46 -2.67 -3.39
CA CYS A 42 -2.38 -3.80 -3.33
C CYS A 42 -2.87 -4.15 -4.74
N SER A 43 -2.40 -5.28 -5.28
CA SER A 43 -2.82 -5.75 -6.61
C SER A 43 -4.13 -6.51 -6.50
N PHE A 44 -5.21 -5.85 -6.89
CA PHE A 44 -6.52 -6.49 -6.94
C PHE A 44 -6.73 -7.22 -8.27
N PRO A 45 -7.54 -8.28 -8.28
CA PRO A 45 -7.94 -8.93 -9.53
C PRO A 45 -8.84 -8.02 -10.36
N GLU A 46 -8.87 -8.21 -11.68
CA GLU A 46 -9.75 -7.46 -12.57
C GLU A 46 -11.23 -7.60 -12.14
N GLY A 47 -12.00 -6.51 -12.25
CA GLY A 47 -13.41 -6.49 -11.86
C GLY A 47 -13.67 -6.37 -10.35
N SER A 48 -12.64 -6.39 -9.50
CA SER A 48 -12.75 -6.15 -8.04
C SER A 48 -12.99 -4.68 -7.67
N ALA A 49 -12.91 -3.77 -8.65
CA ALA A 49 -13.13 -2.34 -8.50
C ALA A 49 -12.41 -1.74 -7.27
N CYS A 50 -11.10 -1.98 -7.17
CA CYS A 50 -10.25 -1.48 -6.08
C CYS A 50 -10.59 -2.02 -4.69
N GLY A 51 -10.90 -3.32 -4.59
CA GLY A 51 -11.21 -3.94 -3.30
C GLY A 51 -12.65 -3.74 -2.82
N LYS A 52 -13.58 -3.36 -3.70
CA LYS A 52 -15.01 -3.28 -3.34
C LYS A 52 -15.55 -4.66 -2.96
N ALA A 53 -16.60 -4.67 -2.12
CA ALA A 53 -17.22 -5.88 -1.60
C ALA A 53 -16.23 -6.83 -0.91
N ASP A 54 -15.32 -6.26 -0.11
CA ASP A 54 -14.28 -6.98 0.62
C ASP A 54 -13.38 -7.85 -0.28
N ALA A 55 -13.23 -7.46 -1.55
CA ALA A 55 -12.31 -8.12 -2.44
C ALA A 55 -10.88 -7.94 -1.92
N THR A 56 -10.15 -9.06 -1.90
CA THR A 56 -8.75 -9.09 -1.52
C THR A 56 -7.86 -8.95 -2.74
N GLY A 57 -6.65 -8.46 -2.51
CA GLY A 57 -5.57 -8.42 -3.48
C GLY A 57 -4.32 -9.08 -2.94
N THR A 58 -3.22 -8.93 -3.68
CA THR A 58 -1.90 -9.38 -3.28
C THR A 58 -0.93 -8.20 -3.27
N CYS A 59 -0.16 -8.06 -2.20
CA CYS A 59 0.88 -7.04 -2.13
C CYS A 59 1.96 -7.30 -3.17
N LYS A 60 2.22 -6.30 -4.00
CA LYS A 60 3.29 -6.31 -5.00
C LYS A 60 4.18 -5.10 -4.80
N GLU A 61 5.47 -5.30 -5.07
CA GLU A 61 6.44 -4.20 -5.06
C GLU A 61 6.03 -3.10 -6.04
N ARG A 62 6.27 -1.85 -5.62
CA ARG A 62 6.13 -0.70 -6.49
C ARG A 62 7.27 -0.68 -7.51
N PRO A 63 6.97 -0.47 -8.80
CA PRO A 63 8.01 -0.27 -9.78
C PRO A 63 8.76 1.05 -9.51
N GLU A 64 10.09 1.02 -9.55
CA GLU A 64 10.93 2.22 -9.41
C GLU A 64 11.14 2.95 -10.74
N VAL A 65 11.00 2.22 -11.86
CA VAL A 65 11.21 2.73 -13.21
C VAL A 65 9.97 2.41 -14.05
N CYS A 66 9.42 3.44 -14.70
CA CYS A 66 8.28 3.33 -15.60
C CYS A 66 8.63 3.86 -16.99
N THR A 67 7.94 3.33 -18.01
CA THR A 67 8.03 3.89 -19.34
C THR A 67 7.33 5.25 -19.40
N MET A 68 7.74 6.07 -20.37
CA MET A 68 7.17 7.39 -20.63
C MET A 68 6.04 7.33 -21.68
N ASP A 69 5.38 6.18 -21.81
CA ASP A 69 4.24 6.02 -22.71
C ASP A 69 3.00 6.64 -22.09
N TYR A 70 2.35 7.55 -22.82
CA TYR A 70 1.14 8.22 -22.35
C TYR A 70 -0.09 7.35 -22.66
N VAL A 71 -0.52 6.59 -21.65
CA VAL A 71 -1.70 5.72 -21.70
C VAL A 71 -2.45 5.94 -20.38
N PRO A 72 -3.21 7.04 -20.24
CA PRO A 72 -3.69 7.48 -18.94
C PRO A 72 -4.66 6.48 -18.32
N VAL A 73 -4.58 6.37 -16.98
CA VAL A 73 -5.45 5.50 -16.17
C VAL A 73 -5.95 6.25 -14.95
N CYS A 74 -7.11 5.86 -14.43
CA CYS A 74 -7.64 6.37 -13.18
C CYS A 74 -7.24 5.39 -12.07
N GLY A 75 -6.49 5.87 -11.08
CA GLY A 75 -6.06 5.07 -9.93
C GLY A 75 -7.19 4.86 -8.93
N CYS A 76 -7.04 3.87 -8.05
CA CYS A 76 -7.94 3.65 -6.92
C CYS A 76 -7.94 4.81 -5.90
N ASP A 77 -6.95 5.70 -5.99
CA ASP A 77 -6.84 6.95 -5.23
C ASP A 77 -7.67 8.10 -5.83
N GLY A 78 -8.32 7.87 -6.98
CA GLY A 78 -9.09 8.89 -7.69
C GLY A 78 -8.24 9.89 -8.48
N ALA A 79 -6.94 9.64 -8.65
CA ALA A 79 -6.05 10.46 -9.44
C ALA A 79 -5.84 9.87 -10.85
N THR A 80 -5.67 10.75 -11.84
CA THR A 80 -5.24 10.33 -13.18
C THR A 80 -3.73 10.16 -13.18
N HIS A 81 -3.27 8.98 -13.57
CA HIS A 81 -1.86 8.63 -13.69
C HIS A 81 -1.47 8.52 -15.17
N PHE A 82 -0.20 8.80 -15.48
CA PHE A 82 0.31 8.86 -16.85
C PHE A 82 0.20 7.52 -17.59
N ASN A 83 0.39 6.43 -16.83
CA ASN A 83 0.12 5.04 -17.20
C ASN A 83 -0.02 4.14 -15.96
N ALA A 84 -0.39 2.87 -16.18
CA ALA A 84 -0.55 1.88 -15.10
C ALA A 84 0.72 1.69 -14.25
N CYS A 85 1.92 1.80 -14.84
CA CYS A 85 3.15 1.72 -14.06
C CYS A 85 3.26 2.89 -13.08
N SER A 86 3.01 4.12 -13.54
CA SER A 86 3.05 5.31 -12.67
C SER A 86 2.01 5.26 -11.53
N ALA A 87 0.82 4.70 -11.77
CA ALA A 87 -0.17 4.46 -10.73
C ALA A 87 0.37 3.50 -9.66
N ARG A 88 0.94 2.37 -10.09
CA ARG A 88 1.54 1.38 -9.18
C ARG A 88 2.75 1.95 -8.44
N ALA A 89 3.59 2.77 -9.08
CA ALA A 89 4.71 3.47 -8.44
C ALA A 89 4.22 4.44 -7.35
N ALA A 90 3.07 5.08 -7.56
CA ALA A 90 2.39 5.90 -6.55
C ALA A 90 1.74 5.08 -5.43
N GLY A 91 1.64 3.75 -5.57
CA GLY A 91 1.09 2.85 -4.57
C GLY A 91 -0.35 2.45 -4.73
N THR A 92 -0.93 2.74 -5.89
CA THR A 92 -2.35 2.50 -6.13
C THR A 92 -2.53 1.55 -7.31
N ASP A 93 -3.59 0.74 -7.26
CA ASP A 93 -3.98 -0.07 -8.40
C ASP A 93 -4.77 0.79 -9.41
N VAL A 94 -4.98 0.26 -10.60
CA VAL A 94 -5.80 0.86 -11.65
C VAL A 94 -7.26 0.54 -11.39
N ALA A 95 -8.08 1.59 -11.28
CA ALA A 95 -9.53 1.46 -11.15
C ALA A 95 -10.21 1.27 -12.52
N LYS A 96 -9.76 2.04 -13.52
CA LYS A 96 -10.24 1.98 -14.90
C LYS A 96 -9.20 2.54 -15.88
N ASP A 97 -9.31 2.12 -17.13
CA ASP A 97 -8.60 2.76 -18.23
C ASP A 97 -9.14 4.18 -18.51
N GLY A 98 -8.27 5.04 -19.02
CA GLY A 98 -8.56 6.45 -19.25
C GLY A 98 -8.45 7.31 -17.99
N SER A 99 -8.57 8.62 -18.15
CA SER A 99 -8.52 9.54 -17.01
C SER A 99 -9.71 9.35 -16.07
N CYS A 100 -9.53 9.77 -14.82
CA CYS A 100 -10.66 10.15 -13.98
C CYS A 100 -11.36 11.36 -14.64
#